data_AF-L1J216-F1
#
_entry.id   AF-L1J216-F1
#
_cell.length_a   1.000
_cell.length_b   1.000
_cell.length_c   1.000
_cell.angle_alpha   90.00
_cell.angle_beta   90.00
_cell.angle_gamma   90.00
#
_symmetry.space_group_name_H-M   'P 1'
#
loop_
_entity.id
_entity.type
_entity.pdbx_description
1 polymer ?
#
loop_
_entity_poly.entity_id
_entity_poly.type
_entity_poly.pdbx_seq_one_letter_code
_entity_poly.pdbx_strand_id
1 'polypeptide(L)'
;MRAAAYHAAALLLLLSSLPGSHCAYSFVKAEGKDICAGVIPDCANSKDCSSAAYGPCTAASPGPSAYVTVTPDSMAWIYDINTYATNANQVNMINSLTNVSINGFVKSQAGIKEGSAEYAYMMAGGLVGNTVQSCGYVGVINAIMTKGSISTKVIPVSWNAADNLPSDHKTYKNNVAYCIASTSNGACTGSNVTFVSGDIAFMAYGGTMGSNYVADPKATHLGLRLKMTVVDKSQTSANMTFNSQSKKLSEMSKVEVNNITFTLGGKLISLVLSKGFNYATAAGNPVSLSKYGSDTVNIRANAVTGDAMSVYFDILFPKKYFQTAGQTVLYGSAGAPTGRRATSTTPRQSRWVVGPPDVPIAPARSSAAGTPAFMALTLMVTAIAALFTTRA
;
A
#
# COMPACT_ATOMS: atom_id res chain seq x y z
N MET A 1 60.11 19.34 30.57
CA MET A 1 58.72 19.76 30.29
C MET A 1 58.43 19.58 28.82
N ARG A 2 57.59 18.60 28.45
CA ARG A 2 56.74 18.50 27.24
C ARG A 2 56.40 17.02 27.00
N ALA A 3 55.27 16.59 27.56
CA ALA A 3 54.59 15.35 27.20
C ALA A 3 53.12 15.48 27.60
N ALA A 4 52.32 16.19 26.81
CA ALA A 4 50.86 16.22 26.93
C ALA A 4 50.24 16.81 25.64
N ALA A 5 50.14 16.01 24.58
CA ALA A 5 49.35 16.39 23.40
C ALA A 5 48.89 15.21 22.51
N TYR A 6 48.96 13.95 22.96
CA TYR A 6 48.60 12.80 22.13
C TYR A 6 47.54 11.86 22.73
N HIS A 7 46.85 12.26 23.81
CA HIS A 7 45.84 11.41 24.46
C HIS A 7 44.38 11.85 24.25
N ALA A 8 44.11 12.97 23.58
CA ALA A 8 42.74 13.45 23.34
C ALA A 8 42.14 13.02 21.99
N ALA A 9 42.96 12.68 20.98
CA ALA A 9 42.47 12.30 19.65
C ALA A 9 42.18 10.81 19.49
N ALA A 10 42.81 9.94 20.29
CA ALA A 10 42.57 8.50 20.23
C ALA A 10 41.28 8.06 20.95
N LEU A 11 40.78 8.86 21.90
CA LEU A 11 39.56 8.50 22.66
C LEU A 11 38.25 8.87 21.92
N LEU A 12 38.30 9.78 20.93
CA LEU A 12 37.12 10.12 20.10
C LEU A 12 36.92 9.17 18.90
N LEU A 13 37.92 8.38 18.51
CA LEU A 13 37.83 7.40 17.42
C LEU A 13 37.51 5.97 17.91
N LEU A 14 37.49 5.75 19.22
CA LEU A 14 37.15 4.45 19.85
C LEU A 14 35.71 4.37 20.39
N LEU A 15 34.92 5.44 20.27
CA LEU A 15 33.49 5.45 20.62
C LEU A 15 32.56 5.19 19.42
N SER A 16 33.10 5.11 18.20
CA SER A 16 32.37 4.74 16.98
C SER A 16 32.34 3.23 16.70
N SER A 17 32.89 2.40 17.60
CA SER A 17 32.92 0.93 17.46
C SER A 17 32.24 0.18 18.60
N LEU A 18 31.39 0.83 19.38
CA LEU A 18 30.41 0.12 20.18
C LEU A 18 29.34 -0.42 19.22
N PRO A 19 29.04 -1.74 19.20
CA PRO A 19 27.89 -2.28 18.50
C PRO A 19 26.61 -1.88 19.26
N GLY A 20 26.35 -0.58 19.35
CA GLY A 20 25.15 0.01 19.90
C GLY A 20 24.08 0.01 18.83
N SER A 21 23.45 -1.14 18.60
CA SER A 21 22.09 -1.30 18.04
C SER A 21 21.64 -0.19 17.06
N HIS A 22 22.45 0.10 16.04
CA HIS A 22 22.11 1.09 15.03
C HIS A 22 20.82 0.64 14.33
N CYS A 23 19.84 1.53 14.25
CA CYS A 23 18.72 1.33 13.32
C CYS A 23 19.32 1.01 11.95
N ALA A 24 19.05 -0.17 11.39
CA ALA A 24 19.45 -0.46 10.00
C ALA A 24 18.87 0.55 8.98
N TYR A 25 17.84 1.29 9.39
CA TYR A 25 17.14 2.29 8.60
C TYR A 25 17.70 3.70 8.82
N SER A 26 17.94 4.38 7.71
CA SER A 26 18.06 5.84 7.66
C SER A 26 16.69 6.43 7.39
N PHE A 27 16.22 7.32 8.27
CA PHE A 27 14.89 7.93 8.18
C PHE A 27 14.95 9.33 7.58
N VAL A 28 13.90 9.68 6.83
CA VAL A 28 13.59 11.05 6.42
C VAL A 28 12.29 11.48 7.10
N LYS A 29 12.22 12.75 7.51
CA LYS A 29 11.03 13.35 8.13
C LYS A 29 10.32 14.24 7.10
N ALA A 30 8.99 14.16 7.06
CA ALA A 30 8.19 15.10 6.30
C ALA A 30 8.08 16.48 6.99
N GLU A 31 8.28 17.56 6.23
CA GLU A 31 8.24 18.94 6.72
C GLU A 31 6.85 19.27 7.28
N GLY A 32 6.83 19.79 8.52
CA GLY A 32 5.59 20.17 9.21
C GLY A 32 4.70 18.97 9.61
N LYS A 33 5.22 17.74 9.58
CA LYS A 33 4.47 16.52 9.89
C LYS A 33 5.22 15.62 10.88
N ASP A 34 4.46 14.84 11.63
CA ASP A 34 4.98 13.90 12.64
C ASP A 34 5.15 12.48 12.10
N ILE A 35 5.66 12.35 10.87
CA ILE A 35 5.86 11.05 10.21
C ILE A 35 7.26 10.97 9.60
N CYS A 36 7.89 9.82 9.78
CA CYS A 36 9.12 9.46 9.12
C CYS A 36 8.92 8.19 8.27
N ALA A 37 9.61 8.15 7.14
CA ALA A 37 9.84 6.94 6.38
C ALA A 37 11.33 6.61 6.39
N GLY A 38 11.67 5.34 6.50
CA GLY A 38 13.05 4.87 6.55
C GLY A 38 13.31 3.80 5.52
N VAL A 39 14.53 3.80 5.00
CA VAL A 39 15.07 2.78 4.09
C VAL A 39 16.44 2.34 4.59
N ILE A 40 16.89 1.16 4.17
CA ILE A 40 18.24 0.67 4.48
C ILE A 40 19.17 1.19 3.36
N PRO A 41 20.04 2.19 3.61
CA PRO A 41 20.81 2.86 2.55
C PRO A 41 21.82 1.92 1.87
N ASP A 42 22.45 1.04 2.63
CA ASP A 42 23.46 0.08 2.17
C ASP A 42 22.94 -1.36 2.26
N CYS A 43 21.74 -1.59 1.73
CA CYS A 43 21.15 -2.91 1.72
C CYS A 43 22.01 -3.90 0.90
N ALA A 44 22.25 -5.09 1.45
CA ALA A 44 23.13 -6.10 0.84
C ALA A 44 22.37 -7.23 0.13
N ASN A 45 21.05 -7.32 0.33
CA ASN A 45 20.22 -8.37 -0.24
C ASN A 45 18.83 -7.84 -0.61
N SER A 46 18.12 -8.57 -1.46
CA SER A 46 16.80 -8.19 -1.98
C SER A 46 15.78 -7.87 -0.87
N LYS A 47 15.80 -8.61 0.24
CA LYS A 47 14.87 -8.42 1.36
C LYS A 47 15.13 -7.09 2.06
N ASP A 48 16.38 -6.79 2.41
CA ASP A 48 16.75 -5.52 3.05
C ASP A 48 16.53 -4.35 2.09
N CYS A 49 16.84 -4.55 0.81
CA CYS A 49 16.67 -3.55 -0.25
C CYS A 49 15.21 -3.24 -0.58
N SER A 50 14.28 -4.10 -0.17
CA SER A 50 12.85 -3.95 -0.42
C SER A 50 12.05 -3.59 0.84
N SER A 51 12.73 -3.46 1.98
CA SER A 51 12.09 -3.10 3.24
C SER A 51 12.01 -1.59 3.42
N ALA A 52 10.82 -1.11 3.76
CA ALA A 52 10.59 0.27 4.17
C ALA A 52 10.10 0.29 5.62
N ALA A 53 10.46 1.32 6.37
CA ALA A 53 9.99 1.55 7.73
C ALA A 53 9.15 2.82 7.80
N TYR A 54 8.07 2.81 8.58
CA TYR A 54 7.17 3.94 8.77
C TYR A 54 6.86 4.12 10.24
N GLY A 55 6.97 5.34 10.76
CA GLY A 55 6.68 5.57 12.17
C GLY A 55 6.52 7.04 12.53
N PRO A 56 5.95 7.31 13.71
CA PRO A 56 5.77 8.67 14.17
C PRO A 56 7.11 9.19 14.69
N CYS A 57 7.53 10.36 14.23
CA CYS A 57 8.82 10.93 14.61
C CYS A 57 8.74 12.44 14.77
N THR A 58 9.61 12.98 15.63
CA THR A 58 9.82 14.42 15.78
C THR A 58 11.07 14.88 15.01
N ALA A 59 12.00 13.98 14.71
CA ALA A 59 13.20 14.22 13.93
C ALA A 59 13.56 12.99 13.08
N ALA A 60 14.25 13.23 11.96
CA ALA A 60 14.76 12.18 11.08
C ALA A 60 15.85 11.31 11.74
N SER A 61 16.69 11.92 12.59
CA SER A 61 17.67 11.22 13.41
C SER A 61 17.35 11.45 14.90
N PRO A 62 17.33 10.40 15.74
CA PRO A 62 17.66 9.00 15.44
C PRO A 62 16.52 8.21 14.74
N GLY A 63 15.41 8.87 14.41
CA GLY A 63 14.21 8.26 13.85
C GLY A 63 13.16 7.92 14.93
N PRO A 64 12.08 7.22 14.56
CA PRO A 64 11.01 6.83 15.48
C PRO A 64 11.46 5.74 16.47
N SER A 65 10.99 5.81 17.72
CA SER A 65 11.21 4.75 18.73
C SER A 65 10.36 3.49 18.51
N ALA A 66 9.22 3.65 17.83
CA ALA A 66 8.37 2.57 17.35
C ALA A 66 7.96 2.81 15.89
N TYR A 67 8.04 1.79 15.06
CA TYR A 67 7.73 1.87 13.63
C TYR A 67 7.20 0.53 13.11
N VAL A 68 6.61 0.55 11.93
CA VAL A 68 6.23 -0.65 11.18
C VAL A 68 7.16 -0.80 9.98
N THR A 69 7.70 -1.99 9.77
CA THR A 69 8.39 -2.33 8.52
C THR A 69 7.40 -2.98 7.55
N VAL A 70 7.60 -2.76 6.26
CA VAL A 70 6.85 -3.41 5.18
C VAL A 70 7.88 -4.02 4.23
N THR A 71 7.82 -5.33 4.06
CA THR A 71 8.79 -6.08 3.24
C THR A 71 8.04 -7.03 2.31
N PRO A 72 8.30 -7.02 0.99
CA PRO A 72 7.88 -8.10 0.10
C PRO A 72 8.39 -9.44 0.61
N ASP A 73 7.50 -10.41 0.69
CA ASP A 73 7.81 -11.74 1.22
C ASP A 73 7.77 -12.79 0.11
N SER A 74 6.64 -12.88 -0.59
CA SER A 74 6.45 -13.94 -1.57
C SER A 74 5.31 -13.66 -2.55
N MET A 75 5.23 -14.49 -3.60
CA MET A 75 4.11 -14.54 -4.52
C MET A 75 3.51 -15.94 -4.58
N ALA A 76 2.22 -16.04 -4.88
CA ALA A 76 1.57 -17.33 -5.01
C ALA A 76 0.36 -17.31 -5.96
N TRP A 77 0.10 -18.43 -6.60
CA TRP A 77 -1.20 -18.71 -7.19
C TRP A 77 -2.18 -19.12 -6.09
N ILE A 78 -3.33 -18.47 -6.04
CA ILE A 78 -4.39 -18.73 -5.06
C ILE A 78 -5.54 -19.43 -5.77
N TYR A 79 -5.94 -20.58 -5.25
CA TYR A 79 -7.02 -21.39 -5.82
C TYR A 79 -8.37 -21.03 -5.20
N ASP A 80 -8.41 -20.88 -3.86
CA ASP A 80 -9.58 -20.40 -3.12
C ASP A 80 -9.21 -19.32 -2.11
N ILE A 81 -9.72 -18.11 -2.35
CA ILE A 81 -9.50 -16.93 -1.52
C ILE A 81 -9.95 -17.09 -0.06
N ASN A 82 -10.89 -17.99 0.24
CA ASN A 82 -11.44 -18.15 1.58
C ASN A 82 -10.68 -19.15 2.46
N THR A 83 -9.84 -19.99 1.85
CA THR A 83 -9.20 -21.12 2.54
C THR A 83 -7.69 -21.22 2.35
N TYR A 84 -7.09 -20.47 1.41
CA TYR A 84 -5.65 -20.51 1.13
C TYR A 84 -4.75 -20.21 2.33
N ALA A 85 -5.21 -19.40 3.29
CA ALA A 85 -4.43 -19.04 4.47
C ALA A 85 -4.21 -20.22 5.43
N THR A 86 -5.07 -21.23 5.39
CA THR A 86 -5.04 -22.38 6.32
C THR A 86 -4.91 -23.72 5.61
N ASN A 87 -4.98 -23.75 4.28
CA ASN A 87 -4.90 -24.97 3.49
C ASN A 87 -3.82 -24.83 2.41
N ALA A 88 -2.71 -25.55 2.59
CA ALA A 88 -1.58 -25.55 1.66
C ALA A 88 -1.97 -26.03 0.24
N ASN A 89 -3.03 -26.82 0.09
CA ASN A 89 -3.50 -27.27 -1.23
C ASN A 89 -4.24 -26.17 -2.02
N GLN A 90 -4.52 -25.03 -1.41
CA GLN A 90 -5.25 -23.91 -2.00
C GLN A 90 -4.31 -22.75 -2.38
N VAL A 91 -3.00 -22.95 -2.22
CA VAL A 91 -1.95 -21.99 -2.53
C VAL A 91 -0.79 -22.73 -3.21
N ASN A 92 -0.27 -22.15 -4.28
CA ASN A 92 0.94 -22.64 -4.93
C ASN A 92 1.96 -21.51 -4.99
N MET A 93 3.01 -21.63 -4.19
CA MET A 93 4.04 -20.61 -4.06
C MET A 93 4.82 -20.47 -5.37
N ILE A 94 5.00 -19.23 -5.81
CA ILE A 94 5.81 -18.91 -6.96
C ILE A 94 7.20 -18.56 -6.43
N ASN A 95 8.17 -19.40 -6.76
CA ASN A 95 9.55 -19.20 -6.35
C ASN A 95 10.17 -18.00 -7.07
N SER A 96 11.16 -17.40 -6.43
CA SER A 96 12.13 -16.53 -7.12
C SER A 96 12.74 -17.30 -8.28
N LEU A 97 12.94 -16.64 -9.43
CA LEU A 97 13.60 -17.25 -10.57
C LEU A 97 15.02 -17.71 -10.17
N THR A 98 15.27 -19.03 -10.21
CA THR A 98 16.47 -19.67 -9.61
C THR A 98 17.66 -19.78 -10.56
N ASN A 99 17.46 -19.65 -11.87
CA ASN A 99 18.50 -19.80 -12.90
C ASN A 99 19.01 -18.46 -13.44
N VAL A 100 19.03 -17.44 -12.58
CA VAL A 100 19.56 -16.12 -12.93
C VAL A 100 20.60 -15.71 -11.91
N SER A 101 21.76 -15.26 -12.39
CA SER A 101 22.94 -14.97 -11.56
C SER A 101 22.67 -13.89 -10.51
N ILE A 102 21.81 -12.93 -10.84
CA ILE A 102 21.38 -11.83 -9.95
C ILE A 102 19.88 -11.64 -10.13
N ASN A 103 19.11 -12.10 -9.15
CA ASN A 103 17.69 -11.84 -9.08
C ASN A 103 17.44 -10.65 -8.15
N GLY A 104 16.70 -9.66 -8.64
CA GLY A 104 16.29 -8.51 -7.87
C GLY A 104 16.88 -7.20 -8.36
N PHE A 105 16.16 -6.12 -8.13
CA PHE A 105 16.58 -4.77 -8.48
C PHE A 105 16.07 -3.79 -7.42
N VAL A 106 16.80 -2.71 -7.22
CA VAL A 106 16.52 -1.66 -6.24
C VAL A 106 16.91 -0.30 -6.79
N LYS A 107 16.09 0.69 -6.49
CA LYS A 107 16.38 2.11 -6.67
C LYS A 107 15.97 2.81 -5.39
N SER A 108 16.89 3.51 -4.74
CA SER A 108 16.59 4.34 -3.57
C SER A 108 17.27 5.69 -3.74
N GLN A 109 16.52 6.76 -3.51
CA GLN A 109 17.02 8.11 -3.57
C GLN A 109 16.20 9.01 -2.63
N ALA A 110 16.89 9.78 -1.80
CA ALA A 110 16.30 10.82 -0.97
C ALA A 110 16.56 12.20 -1.57
N GLY A 111 15.75 13.19 -1.19
CA GLY A 111 15.95 14.58 -1.58
C GLY A 111 15.72 14.87 -3.07
N ILE A 112 14.85 14.09 -3.73
CA ILE A 112 14.48 14.35 -5.13
C ILE A 112 13.64 15.62 -5.16
N LYS A 113 14.03 16.59 -5.99
CA LYS A 113 13.35 17.89 -6.11
C LYS A 113 12.55 17.98 -7.41
N GLU A 114 11.29 18.39 -7.29
CA GLU A 114 10.42 18.76 -8.40
C GLU A 114 9.89 20.18 -8.15
N GLY A 115 10.54 21.18 -8.78
CA GLY A 115 10.28 22.58 -8.47
C GLY A 115 10.60 22.89 -7.00
N SER A 116 9.60 23.37 -6.25
CA SER A 116 9.72 23.63 -4.81
C SER A 116 9.37 22.44 -3.92
N ALA A 117 8.89 21.33 -4.51
CA ALA A 117 8.55 20.11 -3.78
C ALA A 117 9.75 19.18 -3.66
N GLU A 118 9.76 18.34 -2.63
CA GLU A 118 10.80 17.35 -2.38
C GLU A 118 10.17 16.03 -1.93
N TYR A 119 10.74 14.91 -2.37
CA TYR A 119 10.33 13.59 -1.94
C TYR A 119 11.52 12.61 -1.85
N ALA A 120 11.32 11.55 -1.09
CA ALA A 120 12.19 10.37 -1.12
C ALA A 120 11.46 9.21 -1.78
N TYR A 121 12.20 8.40 -2.52
CA TYR A 121 11.67 7.33 -3.35
C TYR A 121 12.50 6.06 -3.21
N MET A 122 11.81 4.95 -2.99
CA MET A 122 12.37 3.62 -3.06
C MET A 122 11.50 2.73 -3.94
N MET A 123 12.14 1.97 -4.81
CA MET A 123 11.57 0.88 -5.56
C MET A 123 12.45 -0.34 -5.35
N ALA A 124 11.84 -1.49 -5.13
CA ALA A 124 12.55 -2.75 -5.17
C ALA A 124 11.66 -3.84 -5.74
N GLY A 125 12.27 -4.86 -6.33
CA GLY A 125 11.55 -5.95 -6.94
C GLY A 125 12.47 -7.08 -7.37
N GLY A 126 11.91 -8.03 -8.10
CA GLY A 126 12.64 -9.17 -8.65
C GLY A 126 11.81 -9.97 -9.63
N LEU A 127 12.45 -11.00 -10.18
CA LEU A 127 11.84 -11.95 -11.10
C LEU A 127 11.34 -13.19 -10.36
N VAL A 128 10.19 -13.67 -10.79
CA VAL A 128 9.50 -14.84 -10.22
C VAL A 128 9.16 -15.84 -11.31
N GLY A 129 9.01 -17.10 -10.94
CA GLY A 129 8.66 -18.19 -11.85
C GLY A 129 9.81 -19.17 -12.07
N ASN A 130 9.58 -20.14 -12.95
CA ASN A 130 10.46 -21.31 -13.07
C ASN A 130 11.49 -21.18 -14.20
N THR A 131 11.16 -20.47 -15.28
CA THR A 131 12.03 -20.35 -16.46
C THR A 131 11.95 -18.95 -17.06
N VAL A 132 13.00 -18.51 -17.77
CA VAL A 132 12.99 -17.22 -18.46
C VAL A 132 11.91 -17.15 -19.56
N GLN A 133 11.50 -18.30 -20.11
CA GLN A 133 10.43 -18.41 -21.09
C GLN A 133 9.03 -18.34 -20.47
N SER A 134 8.89 -18.52 -19.15
CA SER A 134 7.62 -18.44 -18.42
C SER A 134 7.86 -17.90 -17.00
N CYS A 135 7.95 -16.58 -16.89
CA CYS A 135 8.25 -15.88 -15.65
C CYS A 135 7.37 -14.64 -15.47
N GLY A 136 7.63 -13.91 -14.39
CA GLY A 136 7.08 -12.59 -14.17
C GLY A 136 8.05 -11.73 -13.39
N TYR A 137 7.61 -10.53 -13.08
CA TYR A 137 8.30 -9.64 -12.17
C TYR A 137 7.31 -9.09 -11.15
N VAL A 138 7.85 -8.71 -10.00
CA VAL A 138 7.10 -8.05 -8.94
C VAL A 138 7.99 -7.00 -8.30
N GLY A 139 7.36 -5.92 -7.85
CA GLY A 139 8.04 -4.93 -7.05
C GLY A 139 7.10 -4.12 -6.19
N VAL A 140 7.69 -3.38 -5.28
CA VAL A 140 7.04 -2.41 -4.41
C VAL A 140 7.66 -1.05 -4.61
N ILE A 141 6.83 -0.02 -4.42
CA ILE A 141 7.24 1.38 -4.47
C ILE A 141 6.79 2.00 -3.15
N ASN A 142 7.74 2.69 -2.54
CA ASN A 142 7.58 3.42 -1.30
C ASN A 142 8.11 4.83 -1.54
N ALA A 143 7.22 5.83 -1.50
CA ALA A 143 7.63 7.22 -1.65
C ALA A 143 7.00 8.07 -0.56
N ILE A 144 7.77 9.01 0.00
CA ILE A 144 7.29 9.99 0.98
C ILE A 144 7.52 11.39 0.44
N MET A 145 6.47 12.19 0.43
CA MET A 145 6.58 13.63 0.19
C MET A 145 7.20 14.28 1.42
N THR A 146 8.44 14.76 1.29
CA THR A 146 9.14 15.43 2.40
C THR A 146 8.86 16.91 2.43
N LYS A 147 8.47 17.53 1.31
CA LYS A 147 8.17 18.96 1.22
C LYS A 147 7.23 19.28 0.05
N GLY A 148 6.36 20.28 0.25
CA GLY A 148 5.53 20.84 -0.82
C GLY A 148 4.44 19.89 -1.30
N SER A 149 4.10 19.99 -2.59
CA SER A 149 3.09 19.14 -3.23
C SER A 149 3.45 18.81 -4.67
N ILE A 150 3.21 17.57 -5.09
CA ILE A 150 3.36 17.11 -6.48
C ILE A 150 2.00 16.61 -6.97
N SER A 151 1.61 16.99 -8.20
CA SER A 151 0.39 16.51 -8.85
C SER A 151 0.71 15.78 -10.14
N THR A 152 0.55 14.46 -10.17
CA THR A 152 0.94 13.62 -11.33
C THR A 152 -0.14 12.59 -11.68
N LYS A 153 -0.17 12.15 -12.96
CA LYS A 153 -1.00 11.02 -13.40
C LYS A 153 -0.27 9.69 -13.40
N VAL A 154 1.05 9.73 -13.26
CA VAL A 154 1.94 8.59 -13.46
C VAL A 154 3.01 8.51 -12.38
N ILE A 155 3.52 7.31 -12.15
CA ILE A 155 4.69 7.07 -11.30
C ILE A 155 5.73 6.28 -12.09
N PRO A 156 7.04 6.56 -11.96
CA PRO A 156 8.06 5.74 -12.61
C PRO A 156 8.05 4.33 -12.02
N VAL A 157 8.12 3.33 -12.89
CA VAL A 157 8.20 1.91 -12.57
C VAL A 157 9.31 1.29 -13.43
N SER A 158 10.14 0.46 -12.81
CA SER A 158 11.25 -0.21 -13.48
C SER A 158 11.23 -1.70 -13.23
N TRP A 159 11.73 -2.48 -14.19
CA TRP A 159 11.98 -3.91 -14.02
C TRP A 159 13.01 -4.38 -15.04
N ASN A 160 13.46 -5.63 -14.88
CA ASN A 160 14.35 -6.29 -15.83
C ASN A 160 13.60 -7.32 -16.68
N ALA A 161 14.07 -7.50 -17.91
CA ALA A 161 13.71 -8.65 -18.72
C ALA A 161 14.48 -9.89 -18.25
N ALA A 162 13.91 -11.07 -18.43
CA ALA A 162 14.47 -12.32 -17.89
C ALA A 162 15.66 -12.88 -18.68
N ASP A 163 15.80 -12.50 -19.95
CA ASP A 163 16.81 -12.99 -20.88
C ASP A 163 18.13 -12.22 -20.83
N ASN A 164 18.18 -11.08 -20.13
CA ASN A 164 19.34 -10.21 -20.14
C ASN A 164 19.43 -9.38 -18.86
N LEU A 165 19.63 -10.06 -17.73
CA LEU A 165 19.75 -9.42 -16.43
C LEU A 165 21.09 -8.70 -16.26
N PRO A 166 21.08 -7.47 -15.72
CA PRO A 166 22.31 -6.78 -15.34
C PRO A 166 23.11 -7.56 -14.29
N SER A 167 24.42 -7.33 -14.27
CA SER A 167 25.33 -7.90 -13.26
C SER A 167 25.29 -7.16 -11.90
N ASP A 168 24.29 -6.30 -11.69
CA ASP A 168 24.10 -5.52 -10.48
C ASP A 168 22.60 -5.35 -10.18
N HIS A 169 22.27 -4.86 -8.99
CA HIS A 169 20.89 -4.62 -8.55
C HIS A 169 20.38 -3.21 -8.86
N LYS A 170 21.16 -2.32 -9.47
CA LYS A 170 20.85 -0.88 -9.62
C LYS A 170 20.48 -0.51 -11.06
N THR A 171 20.89 -1.33 -12.01
CA THR A 171 20.61 -1.21 -13.44
C THR A 171 19.28 -1.89 -13.74
N TYR A 172 18.44 -1.20 -14.50
CA TYR A 172 17.14 -1.70 -14.95
C TYR A 172 16.95 -1.35 -16.43
N LYS A 173 16.40 -2.30 -17.19
CA LYS A 173 16.24 -2.14 -18.65
C LYS A 173 14.91 -1.51 -19.04
N ASN A 174 13.86 -1.87 -18.34
CA ASN A 174 12.55 -1.30 -18.57
C ASN A 174 12.33 -0.22 -17.53
N ASN A 175 11.98 0.98 -18.02
CA ASN A 175 11.58 2.11 -17.19
C ASN A 175 10.43 2.80 -17.91
N VAL A 176 9.27 2.84 -17.26
CA VAL A 176 8.05 3.39 -17.85
C VAL A 176 7.31 4.24 -16.81
N ALA A 177 6.58 5.22 -17.31
CA ALA A 177 5.62 5.96 -16.52
C ALA A 177 4.31 5.16 -16.43
N TYR A 178 3.98 4.64 -15.25
CA TYR A 178 2.78 3.84 -15.04
C TYR A 178 1.63 4.69 -14.51
N CYS A 179 0.45 4.59 -15.13
CA CYS A 179 -0.73 5.36 -14.74
C CYS A 179 -1.18 5.05 -13.30
N ILE A 180 -1.28 6.08 -12.46
CA ILE A 180 -1.85 6.04 -11.10
C ILE A 180 -3.19 6.76 -10.99
N ALA A 181 -3.56 7.56 -12.00
CA ALA A 181 -4.88 8.16 -12.14
C ALA A 181 -5.93 7.13 -12.60
N SER A 182 -7.23 7.49 -12.59
CA SER A 182 -8.25 6.61 -13.16
C SER A 182 -8.04 6.41 -14.66
N THR A 183 -8.43 5.26 -15.18
CA THR A 183 -8.26 4.89 -16.59
C THR A 183 -9.62 4.77 -17.28
N SER A 184 -9.66 5.00 -18.59
CA SER A 184 -10.87 4.82 -19.42
C SER A 184 -10.47 4.62 -20.87
N ASN A 185 -11.22 3.77 -21.59
CA ASN A 185 -11.03 3.50 -23.02
C ASN A 185 -9.57 3.16 -23.41
N GLY A 186 -8.88 2.36 -22.59
CA GLY A 186 -7.50 1.96 -22.88
C GLY A 186 -6.43 3.00 -22.52
N ALA A 187 -6.78 4.13 -21.90
CA ALA A 187 -5.87 5.25 -21.65
C ALA A 187 -5.90 5.77 -20.20
N CYS A 188 -4.83 6.49 -19.83
CA CYS A 188 -4.69 7.18 -18.54
C CYS A 188 -5.38 8.56 -18.59
N THR A 189 -6.68 8.60 -18.33
CA THR A 189 -7.52 9.79 -18.61
C THR A 189 -7.91 10.58 -17.37
N GLY A 190 -7.80 9.99 -16.18
CA GLY A 190 -8.17 10.63 -14.92
C GLY A 190 -7.40 11.91 -14.60
N SER A 191 -7.91 12.66 -13.64
CA SER A 191 -7.22 13.82 -13.06
C SER A 191 -5.91 13.42 -12.40
N ASN A 192 -4.97 14.37 -12.31
CA ASN A 192 -3.75 14.17 -11.55
C ASN A 192 -4.08 13.82 -10.10
N VAL A 193 -3.26 12.95 -9.52
CA VAL A 193 -3.29 12.68 -8.10
C VAL A 193 -2.25 13.56 -7.43
N THR A 194 -2.68 14.28 -6.41
CA THR A 194 -1.85 15.21 -5.65
C THR A 194 -1.34 14.53 -4.38
N PHE A 195 -0.03 14.54 -4.21
CA PHE A 195 0.64 14.18 -2.97
C PHE A 195 1.15 15.46 -2.31
N VAL A 196 0.92 15.61 -1.00
CA VAL A 196 1.40 16.74 -0.20
C VAL A 196 2.38 16.27 0.87
N SER A 197 3.16 17.18 1.46
CA SER A 197 4.09 16.87 2.56
C SER A 197 3.43 15.97 3.62
N GLY A 198 4.07 14.83 3.91
CA GLY A 198 3.59 13.78 4.82
C GLY A 198 2.81 12.65 4.16
N ASP A 199 2.34 12.82 2.93
CA ASP A 199 1.76 11.70 2.18
C ASP A 199 2.85 10.67 1.88
N ILE A 200 2.52 9.41 2.12
CA ILE A 200 3.34 8.27 1.76
C ILE A 200 2.60 7.43 0.75
N ALA A 201 3.11 7.36 -0.47
CA ALA A 201 2.61 6.46 -1.50
C ALA A 201 3.16 5.05 -1.23
N PHE A 202 2.25 4.13 -0.97
CA PHE A 202 2.54 2.70 -0.91
C PHE A 202 1.91 2.01 -2.12
N MET A 203 2.73 1.48 -3.02
CA MET A 203 2.26 0.81 -4.23
C MET A 203 2.98 -0.51 -4.43
N ALA A 204 2.32 -1.43 -5.12
CA ALA A 204 2.92 -2.68 -5.56
C ALA A 204 2.60 -2.89 -7.03
N TYR A 205 3.52 -3.48 -7.78
CA TYR A 205 3.35 -3.71 -9.20
C TYR A 205 3.95 -5.04 -9.61
N GLY A 206 3.56 -5.50 -10.78
CA GLY A 206 4.13 -6.70 -11.36
C GLY A 206 3.60 -6.96 -12.75
N GLY A 207 4.09 -8.02 -13.36
CA GLY A 207 3.61 -8.43 -14.67
C GLY A 207 4.15 -9.79 -15.09
N THR A 208 3.57 -10.30 -16.17
CA THR A 208 3.89 -11.59 -16.79
C THR A 208 4.87 -11.41 -17.95
N MET A 209 5.78 -12.36 -18.15
CA MET A 209 6.84 -12.28 -19.15
C MET A 209 7.23 -13.66 -19.67
N GLY A 210 7.91 -13.66 -20.82
CA GLY A 210 8.39 -14.88 -21.48
C GLY A 210 7.42 -15.41 -22.53
N SER A 211 7.96 -15.91 -23.63
CA SER A 211 7.18 -16.33 -24.81
C SER A 211 6.21 -17.48 -24.55
N ASN A 212 6.49 -18.28 -23.52
CA ASN A 212 5.74 -19.48 -23.14
C ASN A 212 5.02 -19.29 -21.81
N TYR A 213 4.80 -18.04 -21.38
CA TYR A 213 4.07 -17.78 -20.14
C TYR A 213 2.65 -18.36 -20.23
N VAL A 214 2.31 -19.20 -19.26
CA VAL A 214 0.97 -19.73 -19.07
C VAL A 214 0.57 -19.55 -17.61
N ALA A 215 -0.61 -18.96 -17.40
CA ALA A 215 -1.20 -18.84 -16.07
C ALA A 215 -1.54 -20.22 -15.49
N ASP A 216 -1.51 -20.37 -14.16
CA ASP A 216 -2.02 -21.59 -13.55
C ASP A 216 -3.53 -21.73 -13.88
N PRO A 217 -3.96 -22.83 -14.53
CA PRO A 217 -5.33 -22.97 -15.01
C PRO A 217 -6.33 -23.09 -13.85
N LYS A 218 -5.91 -23.59 -12.69
CA LYS A 218 -6.76 -23.80 -11.51
C LYS A 218 -6.84 -22.57 -10.62
N ALA A 219 -5.93 -21.62 -10.77
CA ALA A 219 -5.93 -20.40 -9.97
C ALA A 219 -7.17 -19.53 -10.19
N THR A 220 -7.54 -18.80 -9.16
CA THR A 220 -8.51 -17.70 -9.22
C THR A 220 -7.82 -16.35 -9.10
N HIS A 221 -6.72 -16.28 -8.35
CA HIS A 221 -5.96 -15.05 -8.12
C HIS A 221 -4.45 -15.29 -8.17
N LEU A 222 -3.72 -14.20 -8.43
CA LEU A 222 -2.30 -14.07 -8.14
C LEU A 222 -2.15 -13.24 -6.86
N GLY A 223 -1.54 -13.81 -5.84
CA GLY A 223 -1.29 -13.15 -4.56
C GLY A 223 0.11 -12.59 -4.48
N LEU A 224 0.23 -11.33 -4.05
CA LEU A 224 1.46 -10.73 -3.55
C LEU A 224 1.37 -10.63 -2.04
N ARG A 225 2.29 -11.29 -1.34
CA ARG A 225 2.41 -11.26 0.11
C ARG A 225 3.48 -10.28 0.55
N LEU A 226 3.09 -9.40 1.47
CA LEU A 226 3.99 -8.51 2.18
C LEU A 226 3.99 -8.91 3.65
N LYS A 227 5.16 -8.94 4.28
CA LYS A 227 5.26 -9.03 5.73
C LYS A 227 5.30 -7.61 6.30
N MET A 228 4.35 -7.28 7.17
CA MET A 228 4.40 -6.07 7.99
C MET A 228 4.79 -6.45 9.42
N THR A 229 5.77 -5.77 9.99
CA THR A 229 6.26 -6.05 11.36
C THR A 229 6.28 -4.79 12.18
N VAL A 230 5.65 -4.81 13.35
CA VAL A 230 5.74 -3.74 14.34
C VAL A 230 7.03 -3.91 15.14
N VAL A 231 7.82 -2.84 15.17
CA VAL A 231 9.05 -2.74 15.95
C VAL A 231 8.83 -1.67 17.02
N ASP A 232 8.99 -2.05 18.28
CA ASP A 232 8.81 -1.15 19.43
C ASP A 232 10.04 -1.22 20.33
N LYS A 233 11.03 -0.38 20.02
CA LYS A 233 12.33 -0.41 20.72
C LYS A 233 12.23 0.00 22.18
N SER A 234 11.18 0.73 22.52
CA SER A 234 10.96 1.30 23.85
C SER A 234 9.85 0.59 24.63
N GLN A 235 9.25 -0.48 24.07
CA GLN A 235 8.14 -1.23 24.67
C GLN A 235 6.95 -0.31 25.07
N THR A 236 6.69 0.68 24.23
CA THR A 236 5.74 1.78 24.43
C THR A 236 4.28 1.44 24.10
N SER A 237 3.87 0.18 24.30
CA SER A 237 2.52 -0.35 23.99
C SER A 237 2.17 -0.44 22.50
N ALA A 238 3.14 -0.78 21.65
CA ALA A 238 2.84 -0.92 20.22
C ALA A 238 1.84 -2.04 19.92
N ASN A 239 0.86 -1.76 19.07
CA ASN A 239 -0.18 -2.72 18.70
C ASN A 239 -0.65 -2.49 17.27
N MET A 240 -1.28 -3.51 16.68
CA MET A 240 -1.88 -3.51 15.35
C MET A 240 -3.35 -3.93 15.44
N THR A 241 -4.21 -3.17 14.78
CA THR A 241 -5.65 -3.44 14.66
C THR A 241 -6.10 -3.26 13.21
N PHE A 242 -7.23 -3.86 12.85
CA PHE A 242 -7.73 -3.86 11.48
C PHE A 242 -9.16 -3.33 11.43
N ASN A 243 -9.53 -2.69 10.31
CA ASN A 243 -10.88 -2.21 10.04
C ASN A 243 -11.46 -1.37 11.20
N SER A 244 -10.80 -0.26 11.52
CA SER A 244 -11.24 0.73 12.51
C SER A 244 -11.38 0.16 13.94
N GLN A 245 -10.34 -0.59 14.37
CA GLN A 245 -10.13 -1.06 15.74
C GLN A 245 -11.03 -2.20 16.24
N SER A 246 -11.89 -2.78 15.40
CA SER A 246 -12.92 -3.74 15.84
C SER A 246 -12.53 -5.21 15.76
N LYS A 247 -11.41 -5.58 15.10
CA LYS A 247 -11.04 -6.98 14.86
C LYS A 247 -9.60 -7.29 15.20
N LYS A 248 -9.39 -8.46 15.83
CA LYS A 248 -8.08 -9.05 16.09
C LYS A 248 -7.55 -9.77 14.86
N LEU A 249 -6.23 -9.91 14.73
CA LEU A 249 -5.58 -10.60 13.62
C LEU A 249 -6.13 -12.03 13.39
N SER A 250 -6.49 -12.74 14.45
CA SER A 250 -7.09 -14.08 14.41
C SER A 250 -8.41 -14.13 13.63
N GLU A 251 -9.09 -13.00 13.45
CA GLU A 251 -10.38 -12.88 12.77
C GLU A 251 -10.23 -12.38 11.32
N MET A 252 -9.01 -12.10 10.86
CA MET A 252 -8.78 -11.39 9.60
C MET A 252 -8.55 -12.26 8.37
N SER A 253 -8.24 -13.55 8.54
CA SER A 253 -7.90 -14.44 7.40
C SER A 253 -9.03 -14.61 6.37
N LYS A 254 -10.28 -14.36 6.77
CA LYS A 254 -11.47 -14.42 5.91
C LYS A 254 -12.19 -13.08 5.77
N VAL A 255 -11.63 -12.01 6.32
CA VAL A 255 -12.22 -10.67 6.31
C VAL A 255 -11.43 -9.77 5.37
N GLU A 256 -12.13 -8.95 4.62
CA GLU A 256 -11.52 -7.99 3.70
C GLU A 256 -10.92 -6.84 4.52
N VAL A 257 -9.65 -6.51 4.29
CA VAL A 257 -8.93 -5.44 5.00
C VAL A 257 -9.10 -4.12 4.25
N ASN A 258 -9.62 -3.09 4.91
CA ASN A 258 -9.82 -1.75 4.35
C ASN A 258 -8.88 -0.71 4.98
N ASN A 259 -8.47 -0.93 6.22
CA ASN A 259 -7.45 -0.13 6.89
C ASN A 259 -6.73 -0.99 7.93
N ILE A 260 -5.47 -0.63 8.17
CA ILE A 260 -4.65 -1.17 9.27
C ILE A 260 -4.27 0.02 10.14
N THR A 261 -4.46 -0.12 11.45
CA THR A 261 -4.15 0.92 12.41
C THR A 261 -3.13 0.39 13.41
N PHE A 262 -2.08 1.17 13.60
CA PHE A 262 -0.96 0.90 14.48
C PHE A 262 -0.96 1.93 15.60
N THR A 263 -0.85 1.48 16.84
CA THR A 263 -0.42 2.35 17.94
C THR A 263 1.08 2.20 18.03
N LEU A 264 1.84 3.28 17.86
CA LEU A 264 3.31 3.31 17.83
C LEU A 264 3.78 4.48 18.68
N GLY A 265 4.51 4.23 19.78
CA GLY A 265 5.02 5.31 20.64
C GLY A 265 3.90 6.19 21.22
N GLY A 266 2.74 5.60 21.54
CA GLY A 266 1.55 6.33 22.01
C GLY A 266 0.82 7.15 20.94
N LYS A 267 1.31 7.18 19.69
CA LYS A 267 0.63 7.82 18.56
C LYS A 267 -0.04 6.78 17.68
N LEU A 268 -1.17 7.16 17.11
CA LEU A 268 -1.89 6.31 16.17
C LEU A 268 -1.43 6.63 14.74
N ILE A 269 -1.12 5.59 13.98
CA ILE A 269 -0.78 5.65 12.56
C ILE A 269 -1.67 4.67 11.82
N SER A 270 -2.23 5.08 10.69
CA SER A 270 -3.07 4.20 9.88
C SER A 270 -2.54 4.09 8.46
N LEU A 271 -2.49 2.86 7.97
CA LEU A 271 -2.40 2.57 6.55
C LEU A 271 -3.83 2.47 6.01
N VAL A 272 -4.26 3.51 5.29
CA VAL A 272 -5.51 3.49 4.55
C VAL A 272 -5.26 2.79 3.22
N LEU A 273 -6.09 1.81 2.88
CA LEU A 273 -5.88 0.96 1.71
C LEU A 273 -6.89 1.32 0.62
N SER A 274 -6.38 1.60 -0.58
CA SER A 274 -7.19 1.53 -1.79
C SER A 274 -7.35 0.07 -2.19
N LYS A 275 -8.53 -0.30 -2.67
CA LYS A 275 -8.72 -1.58 -3.39
C LYS A 275 -8.43 -1.44 -4.89
N GLY A 276 -8.25 -0.21 -5.35
CA GLY A 276 -8.00 0.11 -6.74
C GLY A 276 -6.64 -0.34 -7.23
N PHE A 277 -6.62 -0.97 -8.40
CA PHE A 277 -5.40 -1.13 -9.18
C PHE A 277 -5.66 -0.78 -10.65
N ASN A 278 -4.60 -0.36 -11.32
CA ASN A 278 -4.59 -0.16 -12.76
C ASN A 278 -3.83 -1.30 -13.43
N TYR A 279 -4.29 -1.73 -14.60
CA TYR A 279 -3.60 -2.72 -15.43
C TYR A 279 -3.29 -2.15 -16.80
N ALA A 280 -2.31 -2.72 -17.46
CA ALA A 280 -1.89 -2.37 -18.82
C ALA A 280 -1.27 -3.57 -19.54
N THR A 281 -0.98 -3.41 -20.82
CA THR A 281 -0.15 -4.30 -21.62
C THR A 281 1.19 -3.63 -21.92
N ALA A 282 2.27 -4.25 -21.48
CA ALA A 282 3.65 -3.90 -21.78
C ALA A 282 4.09 -4.59 -23.07
N ALA A 283 4.53 -3.81 -24.06
CA ALA A 283 5.00 -4.33 -25.35
C ALA A 283 6.01 -3.37 -26.02
N GLY A 284 6.75 -3.90 -26.99
CA GLY A 284 7.70 -3.14 -27.81
C GLY A 284 9.12 -3.09 -27.24
N ASN A 285 10.03 -2.51 -28.03
CA ASN A 285 11.40 -2.18 -27.65
C ASN A 285 11.76 -0.78 -28.21
N PRO A 286 11.83 0.28 -27.39
CA PRO A 286 11.69 0.29 -25.92
C PRO A 286 10.27 -0.09 -25.47
N VAL A 287 10.17 -0.62 -24.23
CA VAL A 287 8.88 -1.05 -23.68
C VAL A 287 7.95 0.15 -23.48
N SER A 288 6.72 0.00 -23.94
CA SER A 288 5.62 0.96 -23.76
C SER A 288 4.42 0.29 -23.11
N LEU A 289 3.62 1.08 -22.38
CA LEU A 289 2.38 0.63 -21.76
C LEU A 289 1.17 1.10 -22.57
N SER A 290 0.25 0.18 -22.83
CA SER A 290 -0.99 0.44 -23.58
C SER A 290 -2.17 -0.33 -22.97
N LYS A 291 -3.38 -0.15 -23.52
CA LYS A 291 -4.60 -0.88 -23.11
C LYS A 291 -4.85 -0.76 -21.60
N TYR A 292 -4.74 0.46 -21.08
CA TYR A 292 -4.99 0.72 -19.67
C TYR A 292 -6.42 0.40 -19.28
N GLY A 293 -6.57 -0.18 -18.10
CA GLY A 293 -7.85 -0.28 -17.42
C GLY A 293 -7.64 -0.31 -15.90
N SER A 294 -8.74 -0.48 -15.18
CA SER A 294 -8.76 -0.48 -13.73
C SER A 294 -9.73 -1.51 -13.20
N ASP A 295 -9.39 -2.15 -12.10
CA ASP A 295 -10.29 -3.05 -11.37
C ASP A 295 -9.92 -3.02 -9.88
N THR A 296 -10.48 -3.91 -9.08
CA THR A 296 -10.25 -4.01 -7.65
C THR A 296 -9.54 -5.31 -7.26
N VAL A 297 -8.66 -5.22 -6.27
CA VAL A 297 -8.05 -6.37 -5.60
C VAL A 297 -8.88 -6.78 -4.39
N ASN A 298 -8.67 -8.00 -3.92
CA ASN A 298 -8.99 -8.39 -2.55
C ASN A 298 -7.75 -8.24 -1.67
N ILE A 299 -7.98 -7.83 -0.42
CA ILE A 299 -6.92 -7.63 0.55
C ILE A 299 -7.21 -8.46 1.81
N ARG A 300 -6.24 -9.29 2.20
CA ARG A 300 -6.32 -10.17 3.37
C ARG A 300 -5.15 -9.95 4.32
N ALA A 301 -5.40 -10.21 5.60
CA ALA A 301 -4.37 -10.18 6.65
C ALA A 301 -4.35 -11.54 7.36
N ASN A 302 -3.16 -12.13 7.47
CA ASN A 302 -2.94 -13.47 8.02
C ASN A 302 -1.85 -13.44 9.08
N ALA A 303 -2.02 -14.23 10.14
CA ALA A 303 -1.02 -14.32 11.19
C ALA A 303 0.31 -14.90 10.68
N VAL A 304 1.42 -14.39 11.22
CA VAL A 304 2.73 -15.02 11.05
C VAL A 304 2.94 -15.99 12.21
N THR A 305 3.07 -17.28 11.90
CA THR A 305 3.24 -18.31 12.93
C THR A 305 4.46 -18.02 13.80
N GLY A 306 4.26 -17.96 15.12
CA GLY A 306 5.33 -17.70 16.09
C GLY A 306 5.75 -16.23 16.21
N ASP A 307 5.11 -15.29 15.51
CA ASP A 307 5.50 -13.88 15.48
C ASP A 307 4.26 -12.98 15.60
N ALA A 308 3.89 -12.66 16.84
CA ALA A 308 2.70 -11.86 17.15
C ALA A 308 2.82 -10.38 16.76
N MET A 309 4.05 -9.91 16.48
CA MET A 309 4.30 -8.53 16.06
C MET A 309 4.24 -8.38 14.54
N SER A 310 3.99 -9.47 13.82
CA SER A 310 3.95 -9.48 12.36
C SER A 310 2.64 -9.99 11.79
N VAL A 311 2.30 -9.46 10.62
CA VAL A 311 1.18 -9.89 9.80
C VAL A 311 1.64 -10.10 8.36
N TYR A 312 1.13 -11.15 7.72
CA TYR A 312 1.14 -11.26 6.26
C TYR A 312 -0.04 -10.48 5.70
N PHE A 313 0.28 -9.50 4.87
CA PHE A 313 -0.66 -8.68 4.14
C PHE A 313 -0.66 -9.13 2.68
N ASP A 314 -1.76 -9.72 2.24
CA ASP A 314 -1.88 -10.32 0.91
C ASP A 314 -2.74 -9.44 0.01
N ILE A 315 -2.16 -9.00 -1.11
CA ILE A 315 -2.85 -8.29 -2.19
C ILE A 315 -3.16 -9.31 -3.28
N LEU A 316 -4.45 -9.60 -3.49
CA LEU A 316 -4.92 -10.68 -4.35
C LEU A 316 -5.54 -10.10 -5.61
N PHE A 317 -4.83 -10.27 -6.73
CA PHE A 317 -5.27 -9.80 -8.04
C PHE A 317 -6.04 -10.90 -8.78
N PRO A 318 -7.18 -10.60 -9.42
CA PRO A 318 -7.89 -11.60 -10.24
C PRO A 318 -7.01 -12.16 -11.37
N LYS A 319 -7.00 -13.48 -11.56
CA LYS A 319 -6.09 -14.12 -12.55
C LYS A 319 -6.29 -13.64 -13.99
N LYS A 320 -7.48 -13.11 -14.33
CA LYS A 320 -7.82 -12.64 -15.70
C LYS A 320 -6.84 -11.56 -16.22
N TYR A 321 -6.08 -10.93 -15.34
CA TYR A 321 -5.05 -9.94 -15.66
C TYR A 321 -3.64 -10.51 -15.88
N PHE A 322 -3.47 -11.84 -15.80
CA PHE A 322 -2.20 -12.53 -15.92
C PHE A 322 -2.36 -13.81 -16.76
N GLN A 323 -3.12 -13.75 -17.85
CA GLN A 323 -3.38 -14.86 -18.77
C GLN A 323 -2.27 -15.06 -19.81
N THR A 324 -1.63 -13.98 -20.23
CA THR A 324 -0.64 -13.96 -21.32
C THR A 324 0.55 -13.09 -20.93
N ALA A 325 1.68 -13.26 -21.61
CA ALA A 325 2.87 -12.42 -21.41
C ALA A 325 2.59 -10.94 -21.72
N GLY A 326 3.30 -10.05 -21.01
CA GLY A 326 3.18 -8.60 -21.18
C GLY A 326 2.02 -7.97 -20.42
N GLN A 327 1.22 -8.73 -19.67
CA GLN A 327 0.17 -8.15 -18.83
C GLN A 327 0.76 -7.67 -17.51
N THR A 328 0.42 -6.46 -17.10
CA THR A 328 0.99 -5.81 -15.92
C THR A 328 -0.07 -5.10 -15.08
N VAL A 329 0.19 -4.97 -13.78
CA VAL A 329 -0.67 -4.33 -12.80
C VAL A 329 0.12 -3.37 -11.90
N LEU A 330 -0.58 -2.36 -11.37
CA LEU A 330 -0.12 -1.45 -10.34
C LEU A 330 -1.23 -1.23 -9.30
N TYR A 331 -1.03 -1.81 -8.11
CA TYR A 331 -1.82 -1.59 -6.91
C TYR A 331 -1.51 -0.25 -6.23
N GLY A 332 -2.50 0.32 -5.56
CA GLY A 332 -2.36 1.62 -4.86
C GLY A 332 -2.66 2.81 -5.76
N SER A 333 -3.11 2.56 -6.99
CA SER A 333 -3.62 3.58 -7.92
C SER A 333 -5.01 4.08 -7.51
N ALA A 334 -5.45 5.17 -8.14
CA ALA A 334 -6.80 5.74 -7.95
C ALA A 334 -7.94 4.76 -8.33
N GLY A 335 -7.65 3.70 -9.10
CA GLY A 335 -8.52 2.55 -9.32
C GLY A 335 -9.90 2.82 -9.94
N ALA A 336 -10.69 1.74 -10.09
CA ALA A 336 -11.95 1.76 -10.83
C ALA A 336 -12.93 2.84 -10.34
N PRO A 337 -13.64 3.53 -11.24
CA PRO A 337 -14.68 4.47 -10.85
C PRO A 337 -15.73 3.69 -10.07
N THR A 338 -15.80 3.92 -8.75
CA THR A 338 -16.98 3.59 -7.96
C THR A 338 -18.17 4.18 -8.70
N GLY A 339 -19.10 3.34 -9.14
CA GLY A 339 -20.19 3.72 -10.05
C GLY A 339 -20.91 5.00 -9.62
N ARG A 340 -21.55 5.67 -10.60
CA ARG A 340 -22.22 6.99 -10.71
C ARG A 340 -22.82 7.72 -9.49
N ARG A 341 -22.62 7.27 -8.25
CA ARG A 341 -23.16 7.84 -7.01
C ARG A 341 -22.23 7.66 -5.80
N ALA A 342 -20.92 7.71 -6.00
CA ALA A 342 -19.98 7.72 -4.89
C ALA A 342 -19.65 9.17 -4.47
N THR A 343 -20.42 9.72 -3.54
CA THR A 343 -20.00 10.84 -2.68
C THR A 343 -19.03 10.34 -1.61
N SER A 344 -18.00 9.60 -2.03
CA SER A 344 -17.11 8.87 -1.12
C SER A 344 -15.91 9.73 -0.76
N THR A 345 -15.80 10.02 0.53
CA THR A 345 -14.62 10.58 1.23
C THR A 345 -13.48 9.55 1.39
N THR A 346 -13.54 8.41 0.71
CA THR A 346 -12.51 7.37 0.81
C THR A 346 -11.27 7.78 0.03
N PRO A 347 -10.05 7.70 0.61
CA PRO A 347 -8.82 7.98 -0.13
C PRO A 347 -8.74 7.11 -1.37
N ARG A 348 -8.55 7.75 -2.53
CA ARG A 348 -8.45 7.04 -3.82
C ARG A 348 -7.18 6.19 -3.91
N GLN A 349 -6.18 6.45 -3.07
CA GLN A 349 -4.89 5.75 -3.06
C GLN A 349 -4.53 5.27 -1.66
N SER A 350 -3.73 4.19 -1.64
CA SER A 350 -3.19 3.67 -0.39
C SER A 350 -2.16 4.65 0.17
N ARG A 351 -2.34 5.05 1.44
CA ARG A 351 -1.46 6.01 2.10
C ARG A 351 -1.34 5.79 3.59
N TRP A 352 -0.20 6.19 4.14
CA TRP A 352 0.02 6.29 5.58
C TRP A 352 -0.46 7.64 6.12
N VAL A 353 -1.13 7.64 7.26
CA VAL A 353 -1.66 8.83 7.93
C VAL A 353 -1.33 8.76 9.42
N VAL A 354 -0.94 9.89 10.02
CA VAL A 354 -0.81 10.02 11.48
C VAL A 354 -2.13 10.54 12.03
N GLY A 355 -2.67 9.84 13.03
CA GLY A 355 -4.02 10.06 13.55
C GLY A 355 -4.99 8.97 13.11
N PRO A 356 -6.23 8.97 13.67
CA PRO A 356 -7.25 8.00 13.30
C PRO A 356 -7.53 8.05 11.79
N PRO A 357 -7.83 6.91 11.14
CA PRO A 357 -8.25 6.94 9.76
C PRO A 357 -9.54 7.77 9.68
N ASP A 358 -9.67 8.64 8.66
CA ASP A 358 -10.91 9.37 8.42
C ASP A 358 -12.05 8.35 8.25
N VAL A 359 -12.87 8.18 9.29
CA VAL A 359 -14.06 7.33 9.24
C VAL A 359 -15.04 8.05 8.31
N PRO A 360 -15.58 7.42 7.25
CA PRO A 360 -16.69 8.00 6.52
C PRO A 360 -17.80 8.29 7.52
N ILE A 361 -18.12 9.57 7.72
CA ILE A 361 -19.26 9.99 8.54
C ILE A 361 -20.46 9.24 7.97
N ALA A 362 -21.06 8.36 8.77
CA ALA A 362 -22.29 7.69 8.38
C ALA A 362 -23.27 8.77 7.90
N PRO A 363 -23.97 8.59 6.76
CA PRO A 363 -24.93 9.58 6.30
C PRO A 363 -25.83 9.93 7.49
N ALA A 364 -25.91 11.22 7.80
CA ALA A 364 -26.70 11.73 8.92
C ALA A 364 -28.03 10.99 8.92
N ARG A 365 -28.40 10.40 10.07
CA ARG A 365 -29.69 9.72 10.20
C ARG A 365 -30.73 10.66 9.61
N SER A 366 -31.36 10.24 8.53
CA SER A 366 -32.56 10.89 8.02
C SER A 366 -33.45 11.05 9.23
N SER A 367 -33.63 12.29 9.69
CA SER A 367 -34.62 12.62 10.70
C SER A 367 -35.92 12.02 10.20
N ALA A 368 -36.45 11.05 10.93
CA ALA A 368 -37.79 10.53 10.67
C ALA A 368 -38.71 11.74 10.54
N ALA A 369 -39.42 11.82 9.41
CA ALA A 369 -40.44 12.83 9.19
C ALA A 369 -41.42 12.74 10.37
N GLY A 370 -41.33 13.72 11.26
CA GLY A 370 -42.33 13.94 12.29
C GLY A 370 -43.62 14.34 11.58
N THR A 371 -44.66 13.56 11.80
CA THR A 371 -46.05 13.90 11.53
C THR A 371 -46.37 15.24 12.19
N PRO A 372 -46.86 16.28 11.49
CA PRO A 372 -47.45 17.42 12.16
C PRO A 372 -48.94 17.13 12.37
N ALA A 373 -49.31 16.76 13.59
CA ALA A 373 -50.62 17.07 14.10
C ALA A 373 -50.56 18.50 14.64
N PHE A 374 -51.23 19.44 13.98
CA PHE A 374 -51.65 20.69 14.59
C PHE A 374 -53.08 21.00 14.16
N MET A 375 -53.97 20.92 15.14
CA MET A 375 -55.29 21.53 15.12
C MET A 375 -55.14 23.03 14.89
N ALA A 376 -55.92 23.57 13.95
CA ALA A 376 -56.28 24.97 13.92
C ALA A 376 -57.79 25.08 14.18
N LEU A 377 -58.08 25.68 15.32
CA LEU A 377 -59.38 26.12 15.81
C LEU A 377 -59.92 27.25 14.90
N THR A 378 -61.12 27.11 14.34
CA THR A 378 -61.91 28.27 13.90
C THR A 378 -63.41 27.96 14.04
N LEU A 379 -64.06 28.72 14.93
CA LEU A 379 -65.50 28.86 15.12
C LEU A 379 -66.22 29.33 13.84
N MET A 380 -67.42 28.83 13.57
CA MET A 380 -68.67 29.58 13.25
C MET A 380 -69.85 28.57 13.16
N VAL A 381 -70.78 28.54 14.13
CA VAL A 381 -72.10 29.22 14.16
C VAL A 381 -73.25 28.47 13.45
N THR A 382 -74.22 27.96 14.26
CA THR A 382 -75.67 27.66 14.02
C THR A 382 -76.09 26.71 12.88
N ALA A 383 -77.17 25.92 12.91
CA ALA A 383 -78.26 25.61 13.84
C ALA A 383 -79.11 24.43 13.25
N ILE A 384 -80.17 24.02 13.98
CA ILE A 384 -81.37 23.25 13.54
C ILE A 384 -81.17 21.72 13.53
N ALA A 385 -81.60 20.94 14.53
CA ALA A 385 -82.95 20.64 15.07
C ALA A 385 -83.73 19.52 14.33
N ALA A 386 -84.24 18.60 15.15
CA ALA A 386 -85.36 17.64 15.00
C ALA A 386 -85.21 16.50 13.96
N LEU A 387 -85.28 15.22 14.37
CA LEU A 387 -86.43 14.40 14.83
C LEU A 387 -87.35 13.90 13.70
N PHE A 388 -87.59 12.57 13.74
CA PHE A 388 -88.72 11.78 13.21
C PHE A 388 -88.74 11.28 11.75
N THR A 389 -88.69 9.94 11.62
CA THR A 389 -89.64 9.00 10.92
C THR A 389 -90.31 9.49 9.63
N THR A 390 -90.43 8.74 8.53
CA THR A 390 -90.94 7.37 8.33
C THR A 390 -90.69 6.92 6.88
N ARG A 391 -90.59 5.60 6.69
CA ARG A 391 -90.82 4.77 5.50
C ARG A 391 -91.36 5.43 4.21
N ALA A 392 -90.74 5.06 3.09
CA ALA A 392 -91.38 4.28 2.02
C ALA A 392 -90.38 3.22 1.53
#